data_AF-A0A5H2Y834-F1
#
_entry.id   AF-A0A5H2Y834-F1
#
_cell.length_a   1.000
_cell.length_b   1.000
_cell.length_c   1.000
_cell.angle_alpha   90.00
_cell.angle_beta   90.00
_cell.angle_gamma   90.00
#
_symmetry.space_group_name_H-M   'P 1'
#
loop_
_entity.id
_entity.type
_entity.pdbx_description
1 polymer ?
#
loop_
_entity_poly.entity_id
_entity_poly.type
_entity_poly.pdbx_seq_one_letter_code
_entity_poly.pdbx_strand_id
1 'polypeptide(L)'
;MDSDPGANKAQRSTFFRSQHRFPDLVRKQVWREKLEAMPKADVFLRRSDGSLEAVAFGESDGSSTVTGLDVEQDLADRDSPKANASMPRFVDQGLKMIAQDPEYAPSGAELKVVCAAGKTAPVFSLPVVIDEDGEIASKLLFTAETGRVRQRRACFVEASHESSLQYFMIVEGNTRLAQPTVLVVPNLTGEEAVLLLLDAD
;
A
#
# COMPACT_ATOMS: atom_id res chain seq x y z
N MET A 1 -49.19 7.70 -30.15
CA MET A 1 -48.21 8.20 -29.17
C MET A 1 -48.72 7.75 -27.81
N ASP A 2 -48.19 6.63 -27.31
CA ASP A 2 -48.53 6.11 -25.98
C ASP A 2 -47.57 6.71 -24.98
N SER A 3 -48.11 7.48 -24.03
CA SER A 3 -47.34 8.07 -22.93
C SER A 3 -47.53 7.18 -21.70
N ASP A 4 -46.43 6.71 -21.13
CA ASP A 4 -46.41 5.90 -19.91
C ASP A 4 -47.04 6.68 -18.74
N PRO A 5 -48.12 6.17 -18.11
CA PRO A 5 -48.78 6.82 -16.98
C PRO A 5 -47.92 6.88 -15.70
N GLY A 6 -46.74 6.25 -15.69
CA GLY A 6 -45.77 6.29 -14.59
C GLY A 6 -44.95 7.58 -14.48
N ALA A 7 -44.91 8.41 -15.52
CA ALA A 7 -43.97 9.54 -15.61
C ALA A 7 -44.12 10.62 -14.52
N ASN A 8 -45.26 10.70 -13.84
CA ASN A 8 -45.58 11.74 -12.85
C ASN A 8 -45.81 11.22 -11.42
N LYS A 9 -45.32 10.04 -11.05
CA LYS A 9 -45.41 9.61 -9.65
C LYS A 9 -44.32 10.28 -8.80
N ALA A 10 -44.73 11.26 -7.99
CA ALA A 10 -43.86 11.86 -6.98
C ALA A 10 -43.36 10.80 -5.99
N GLN A 11 -42.05 10.59 -5.96
CA GLN A 11 -41.38 9.68 -5.03
C GLN A 11 -41.52 10.24 -3.60
N ARG A 12 -42.42 9.66 -2.81
CA ARG A 12 -42.58 10.00 -1.39
C ARG A 12 -41.75 9.01 -0.58
N SER A 13 -40.52 9.37 -0.24
CA SER A 13 -39.73 8.61 0.74
C SER A 13 -40.11 9.08 2.15
N THR A 14 -40.62 8.18 2.97
CA THR A 14 -40.80 8.43 4.41
C THR A 14 -39.58 7.92 5.15
N PHE A 15 -38.89 8.82 5.84
CA PHE A 15 -37.82 8.44 6.77
C PHE A 15 -38.44 7.75 8.00
N PHE A 16 -38.13 6.47 8.18
CA PHE A 16 -38.45 5.76 9.42
C PHE A 16 -37.50 6.22 10.52
N ARG A 17 -37.98 7.11 11.40
CA ARG A 17 -37.29 7.43 12.64
C ARG A 17 -37.69 6.40 13.70
N SER A 18 -37.13 5.20 13.64
CA SER A 18 -37.44 4.16 14.62
C SER A 18 -36.75 4.45 15.96
N GLN A 19 -37.51 4.54 17.05
CA GLN A 19 -36.97 4.26 18.39
C GLN A 19 -36.70 2.75 18.46
N HIS A 20 -35.42 2.38 18.53
CA HIS A 20 -35.01 0.97 18.55
C HIS A 20 -35.55 0.28 19.82
N ARG A 21 -36.57 -0.59 19.67
CA ARG A 21 -37.08 -1.46 20.76
C ARG A 21 -36.09 -2.55 21.18
N PHE A 22 -35.14 -2.90 20.30
CA PHE A 22 -34.14 -3.93 20.51
C PHE A 22 -32.75 -3.32 20.27
N PRO A 23 -32.18 -2.66 21.29
CA PRO A 23 -30.88 -1.97 21.18
C PRO A 23 -29.70 -2.95 20.97
N ASP A 24 -29.90 -4.23 21.26
CA ASP A 24 -28.96 -5.33 21.05
C ASP A 24 -28.83 -5.77 19.58
N LEU A 25 -29.89 -5.60 18.80
CA LEU A 25 -29.92 -5.83 17.35
C LEU A 25 -29.44 -4.63 16.53
N VAL A 26 -29.03 -3.54 17.20
CA VAL A 26 -28.38 -2.41 16.53
C VAL A 26 -27.07 -2.92 15.94
N ARG A 27 -26.91 -2.78 14.62
CA ARG A 27 -25.67 -3.12 13.92
C ARG A 27 -24.51 -2.39 14.61
N LYS A 28 -23.71 -3.13 15.37
CA LYS A 28 -22.49 -2.60 15.98
C LYS A 28 -21.58 -2.16 14.85
N GLN A 29 -21.02 -0.95 14.95
CA GLN A 29 -19.97 -0.52 14.06
C GLN A 29 -18.76 -1.43 14.30
N VAL A 30 -18.56 -2.40 13.40
CA VAL A 30 -17.31 -3.15 13.34
C VAL A 30 -16.29 -2.20 12.74
N TRP A 31 -15.31 -1.78 13.53
CA TRP A 31 -14.13 -1.10 13.02
C TRP A 31 -13.40 -2.09 12.11
N ARG A 32 -13.74 -2.06 10.82
CA ARG A 32 -13.02 -2.81 9.80
C ARG A 32 -11.77 -2.00 9.49
N GLU A 33 -10.63 -2.49 9.95
CA GLU A 33 -9.35 -2.03 9.42
C GLU A 33 -9.42 -2.19 7.90
N LYS A 34 -9.18 -1.09 7.16
CA LYS A 34 -9.23 -1.08 5.70
C LYS A 34 -8.10 -1.99 5.22
N LEU A 35 -8.44 -3.24 4.90
CA LEU A 35 -7.56 -4.14 4.17
C LEU A 35 -7.42 -3.57 2.77
N GLU A 36 -6.37 -2.78 2.55
CA GLU A 36 -6.04 -2.27 1.23
C GLU A 36 -5.62 -3.45 0.36
N ALA A 37 -6.45 -3.79 -0.62
CA ALA A 37 -6.11 -4.78 -1.63
C ALA A 37 -4.94 -4.23 -2.45
N MET A 38 -3.78 -4.87 -2.33
CA MET A 38 -2.58 -4.57 -3.11
C MET A 38 -2.42 -5.63 -4.21
N PRO A 39 -1.79 -5.28 -5.35
CA PRO A 39 -1.51 -6.22 -6.42
C PRO A 39 -0.65 -7.40 -5.92
N LYS A 40 -0.75 -8.57 -6.60
CA LYS A 40 0.10 -9.74 -6.32
C LYS A 40 1.57 -9.29 -6.34
N ALA A 41 2.31 -9.67 -5.30
CA ALA A 41 3.70 -9.27 -5.15
C ALA A 41 4.63 -10.22 -5.91
N ASP A 42 5.72 -9.67 -6.44
CA ASP A 42 6.79 -10.42 -7.10
C ASP A 42 7.49 -11.34 -6.08
N VAL A 43 7.95 -12.50 -6.54
CA VAL A 43 8.67 -13.49 -5.72
C VAL A 43 10.04 -13.77 -6.33
N PHE A 44 11.07 -13.67 -5.51
CA PHE A 44 12.47 -13.91 -5.90
C PHE A 44 13.10 -15.00 -5.05
N LEU A 45 13.94 -15.82 -5.67
CA LEU A 45 14.85 -16.73 -5.00
C LEU A 45 16.21 -16.02 -4.84
N ARG A 46 16.71 -15.95 -3.61
CA ARG A 46 18.05 -15.46 -3.30
C ARG A 46 19.02 -16.64 -3.33
N ARG A 47 19.97 -16.59 -4.25
CA ARG A 47 21.04 -17.58 -4.38
C ARG A 47 22.13 -17.33 -3.35
N SER A 48 22.91 -18.37 -3.06
CA SER A 48 24.08 -18.30 -2.16
C SER A 48 25.16 -17.30 -2.59
N ASP A 49 25.20 -16.92 -3.88
CA ASP A 49 26.07 -15.85 -4.41
C ASP A 49 25.53 -14.43 -4.17
N GLY A 50 24.34 -14.30 -3.58
CA GLY A 50 23.67 -13.04 -3.28
C GLY A 50 22.74 -12.53 -4.38
N SER A 51 22.68 -13.18 -5.55
CA SER A 51 21.81 -12.77 -6.66
C SER A 51 20.33 -13.09 -6.40
N LEU A 52 19.44 -12.30 -7.02
CA LEU A 52 17.99 -12.54 -7.04
C LEU A 52 17.57 -13.13 -8.39
N GLU A 53 16.83 -14.23 -8.36
CA GLU A 53 16.24 -14.87 -9.52
C GLU A 53 14.71 -14.80 -9.43
N ALA A 54 14.05 -14.26 -10.46
CA ALA A 54 12.59 -14.22 -10.51
C ALA A 54 12.04 -15.64 -10.69
N VAL A 55 11.17 -16.07 -9.76
CA VAL A 55 10.59 -17.41 -9.75
C VAL A 55 9.07 -17.33 -9.79
N ALA A 56 8.46 -18.07 -10.71
CA ALA A 56 7.02 -18.24 -10.75
C ALA A 56 6.63 -19.42 -9.83
N PHE A 57 6.06 -19.13 -8.67
CA PHE A 57 5.39 -20.16 -7.88
C PHE A 57 3.99 -20.39 -8.46
N GLY A 58 3.66 -21.66 -8.72
CA GLY A 58 2.29 -22.07 -9.08
C GLY A 58 1.31 -21.59 -8.01
N GLU A 59 0.12 -21.18 -8.45
CA GLU A 59 -0.93 -20.72 -7.54
C GLU A 59 -1.16 -21.75 -6.43
N SER A 60 -1.22 -21.31 -5.17
CA SER A 60 -1.66 -22.19 -4.10
C SER A 60 -3.11 -22.55 -4.36
N ASP A 61 -3.39 -23.79 -4.78
CA ASP A 61 -4.71 -24.39 -4.75
C ASP A 61 -5.15 -24.48 -3.27
N GLY A 62 -5.78 -23.40 -2.80
CA GLY A 62 -6.06 -23.14 -1.40
C GLY A 62 -7.31 -22.28 -1.27
N SER A 63 -8.45 -22.92 -1.55
CA SER A 63 -9.82 -22.46 -1.29
C SER A 63 -9.96 -21.39 -0.20
N SER A 64 -10.47 -20.22 -0.59
CA SER A 64 -11.47 -19.54 0.23
C SER A 64 -12.59 -19.11 -0.72
N THR A 65 -13.77 -19.62 -0.45
CA THR A 65 -15.04 -19.25 -1.07
C THR A 65 -15.30 -17.75 -0.87
N VAL A 66 -14.69 -16.91 -1.71
CA VAL A 66 -15.17 -15.55 -1.92
C VAL A 66 -16.25 -15.66 -2.99
N THR A 67 -17.50 -15.68 -2.52
CA THR A 67 -18.65 -15.45 -3.39
C THR A 67 -18.42 -14.14 -4.13
N GLY A 68 -18.34 -14.22 -5.46
CA GLY A 68 -18.33 -13.03 -6.31
C GLY A 68 -19.60 -12.24 -6.01
N LEU A 69 -19.43 -11.04 -5.47
CA LEU A 69 -20.50 -10.06 -5.43
C LEU A 69 -20.47 -9.35 -6.77
N ASP A 70 -21.45 -9.66 -7.62
CA ASP A 70 -21.82 -8.77 -8.73
C ASP A 70 -22.16 -7.41 -8.12
N VAL A 71 -21.33 -6.42 -8.46
CA VAL A 71 -21.65 -5.02 -8.23
C VAL A 71 -22.13 -4.47 -9.56
N GLU A 72 -23.43 -4.63 -9.82
CA GLU A 72 -24.09 -3.79 -10.82
C GLU A 72 -24.19 -2.36 -10.25
N GLN A 73 -23.28 -1.54 -10.77
CA GLN A 73 -23.46 -0.17 -11.24
C GLN A 73 -24.24 0.83 -10.36
N ASP A 74 -23.55 1.90 -9.98
CA ASP A 74 -24.16 3.23 -10.05
C ASP A 74 -23.21 4.17 -10.80
N LEU A 75 -23.50 4.38 -12.09
CA LEU A 75 -22.87 5.41 -12.92
C LEU A 75 -23.52 6.76 -12.60
N ALA A 76 -23.38 7.22 -11.36
CA ALA A 76 -23.90 8.53 -10.94
C ALA A 76 -23.17 9.03 -9.69
N ASP A 77 -21.86 9.24 -9.78
CA ASP A 77 -21.16 10.26 -8.97
C ASP A 77 -19.77 10.53 -9.57
N ARG A 78 -19.77 11.21 -10.72
CA ARG A 78 -18.62 12.01 -11.13
C ARG A 78 -18.68 13.27 -10.26
N ASP A 79 -17.63 13.48 -9.47
CA ASP A 79 -17.40 14.58 -8.52
C ASP A 79 -17.71 14.28 -7.05
N SER A 80 -17.14 13.18 -6.52
CA SER A 80 -16.70 13.23 -5.12
C SER A 80 -15.33 13.91 -5.05
N PRO A 81 -15.12 14.92 -4.19
CA PRO A 81 -13.79 15.48 -3.98
C PRO A 81 -12.93 14.33 -3.48
N LYS A 82 -11.83 14.02 -4.18
CA LYS A 82 -10.81 13.07 -3.74
C LYS A 82 -10.52 13.37 -2.27
N ALA A 83 -11.05 12.56 -1.36
CA ALA A 83 -10.69 12.64 0.04
C ALA A 83 -9.16 12.61 0.05
N ASN A 84 -8.53 13.66 0.55
CA ASN A 84 -7.07 13.77 0.65
C ASN A 84 -6.58 12.47 1.30
N ALA A 85 -6.11 11.53 0.48
CA ALA A 85 -5.59 10.27 0.96
C ALA A 85 -4.30 10.63 1.67
N SER A 86 -4.40 10.81 2.99
CA SER A 86 -3.24 11.06 3.84
C SER A 86 -2.21 9.99 3.51
N MET A 87 -0.99 10.41 3.20
CA MET A 87 0.10 9.49 2.96
C MET A 87 0.27 8.58 4.18
N PRO A 88 0.70 7.32 3.99
CA PRO A 88 0.97 6.44 5.12
C PRO A 88 2.00 7.06 6.06
N ARG A 89 1.79 6.93 7.37
CA ARG A 89 2.64 7.54 8.42
C ARG A 89 4.15 7.28 8.22
N PHE A 90 4.52 6.10 7.74
CA PHE A 90 5.92 5.75 7.54
C PHE A 90 6.58 6.60 6.44
N VAL A 91 5.80 7.04 5.43
CA VAL A 91 6.28 7.94 4.38
C VAL A 91 6.55 9.33 4.95
N ASP A 92 5.61 9.87 5.74
CA ASP A 92 5.80 11.18 6.40
C ASP A 92 7.01 11.19 7.34
N GLN A 93 7.23 10.07 8.06
CA GLN A 93 8.39 9.91 8.93
C GLN A 93 9.69 9.84 8.12
N GLY A 94 9.73 9.05 7.05
CA GLY A 94 10.92 8.96 6.19
C GLY A 94 11.24 10.27 5.48
N LEU A 95 10.24 11.01 4.98
CA LEU A 95 10.44 12.34 4.39
C LEU A 95 11.04 13.32 5.40
N LYS A 96 10.60 13.26 6.67
CA LYS A 96 11.21 14.06 7.73
C LYS A 96 12.66 13.66 8.02
N MET A 97 12.96 12.36 8.01
CA MET A 97 14.33 11.87 8.19
C MET A 97 15.24 12.39 7.07
N ILE A 98 14.79 12.33 5.81
CA ILE A 98 15.54 12.87 4.66
C ILE A 98 15.73 14.39 4.81
N ALA A 99 14.65 15.14 5.08
CA ALA A 99 14.70 16.60 5.16
C ALA A 99 15.51 17.13 6.36
N GLN A 100 15.67 16.34 7.42
CA GLN A 100 16.44 16.72 8.61
C GLN A 100 17.93 16.41 8.48
N ASP A 101 18.32 15.58 7.50
CA ASP A 101 19.70 15.21 7.26
C ASP A 101 20.29 16.07 6.12
N PRO A 102 21.22 17.00 6.41
CA PRO A 102 21.83 17.86 5.40
C PRO A 102 22.64 17.10 4.34
N GLU A 103 23.07 15.86 4.63
CA GLU A 103 23.75 15.00 3.66
C GLU A 103 22.77 14.48 2.60
N TYR A 104 21.51 14.24 3.00
CA TYR A 104 20.47 13.71 2.10
C TYR A 104 19.67 14.82 1.42
N ALA A 105 19.40 15.91 2.14
CA ALA A 105 18.65 17.05 1.62
C ALA A 105 19.30 18.36 2.10
N PRO A 106 20.19 18.96 1.29
CA PRO A 106 20.68 20.30 1.51
C PRO A 106 19.53 21.31 1.65
N SER A 107 19.80 22.43 2.33
CA SER A 107 18.80 23.49 2.53
C SER A 107 18.24 23.98 1.18
N GLY A 108 16.93 23.81 0.97
CA GLY A 108 16.25 24.18 -0.28
C GLY A 108 16.07 23.02 -1.26
N ALA A 109 16.46 21.79 -0.91
CA ALA A 109 16.16 20.61 -1.71
C ALA A 109 14.64 20.34 -1.78
N GLU A 110 14.14 19.99 -2.96
CA GLU A 110 12.76 19.58 -3.17
C GLU A 110 12.65 18.06 -3.08
N LEU A 111 11.74 17.56 -2.22
CA LEU A 111 11.46 16.14 -2.04
C LEU A 111 10.13 15.76 -2.67
N LYS A 112 10.13 14.73 -3.52
CA LYS A 112 8.94 14.26 -4.22
C LYS A 112 8.82 12.75 -4.11
N VAL A 113 7.68 12.27 -3.62
CA VAL A 113 7.35 10.84 -3.67
C VAL A 113 7.01 10.46 -5.12
N VAL A 114 7.69 9.45 -5.65
CA VAL A 114 7.55 9.01 -7.04
C VAL A 114 7.14 7.54 -7.12
N CYS A 115 6.52 7.16 -8.25
CA CYS A 115 6.18 5.77 -8.51
C CYS A 115 7.42 4.99 -8.96
N ALA A 116 7.53 3.74 -8.52
CA ALA A 116 8.54 2.82 -9.06
C ALA A 116 8.34 2.63 -10.57
N ALA A 117 9.41 2.29 -11.28
CA ALA A 117 9.32 1.95 -12.69
C ALA A 117 8.27 0.85 -12.92
N GLY A 118 7.31 1.10 -13.82
CA GLY A 118 6.22 0.16 -14.13
C GLY A 118 5.07 0.10 -13.12
N LYS A 119 5.11 0.88 -12.02
CA LYS A 119 4.02 0.94 -11.04
C LYS A 119 3.22 2.25 -11.16
N THR A 120 1.92 2.16 -10.86
CA THR A 120 1.00 3.32 -10.87
C THR A 120 0.77 3.91 -9.48
N ALA A 121 1.08 3.14 -8.43
CA ALA A 121 0.98 3.56 -7.05
C ALA A 121 2.36 3.95 -6.49
N PRO A 122 2.48 5.07 -5.76
CA PRO A 122 3.74 5.53 -5.16
C PRO A 122 4.19 4.64 -4.00
N VAL A 123 3.25 4.00 -3.32
CA VAL A 123 3.50 3.04 -2.25
C VAL A 123 3.22 1.64 -2.77
N PHE A 124 4.17 0.73 -2.54
CA PHE A 124 4.08 -0.65 -2.99
C PHE A 124 4.54 -1.62 -1.89
N SER A 125 4.08 -2.87 -1.96
CA SER A 125 4.61 -3.95 -1.12
C SER A 125 5.98 -4.39 -1.64
N LEU A 126 6.94 -4.57 -0.74
CA LEU A 126 8.21 -5.23 -1.07
C LEU A 126 7.93 -6.65 -1.59
N PRO A 127 8.77 -7.17 -2.50
CA PRO A 127 8.62 -8.53 -2.99
C PRO A 127 8.86 -9.55 -1.89
N VAL A 128 8.43 -10.79 -2.13
CA VAL A 128 8.86 -11.93 -1.30
C VAL A 128 10.23 -12.36 -1.79
N VAL A 129 11.20 -12.46 -0.88
CA VAL A 129 12.51 -13.06 -1.17
C VAL A 129 12.64 -14.31 -0.31
N ILE A 130 12.98 -15.41 -0.96
CA ILE A 130 13.11 -16.74 -0.35
C ILE A 130 14.55 -17.20 -0.58
N ASP A 131 15.19 -17.86 0.39
CA ASP A 131 16.49 -18.48 0.18
C ASP A 131 16.40 -19.91 -0.41
N GLU A 132 17.55 -20.56 -0.58
CA GLU A 132 17.66 -21.92 -1.13
C GLU A 132 16.98 -22.98 -0.24
N ASP A 133 16.79 -22.71 1.05
CA ASP A 133 16.13 -23.60 2.01
C ASP A 133 14.61 -23.35 2.09
N GLY A 134 14.11 -22.31 1.40
CA GLY A 134 12.69 -21.96 1.39
C GLY A 134 12.29 -20.97 2.50
N GLU A 135 13.24 -20.38 3.22
CA GLU A 135 12.95 -19.40 4.26
C GLU A 135 12.72 -18.00 3.67
N ILE A 136 11.65 -17.34 4.13
CA ILE A 136 11.33 -15.97 3.70
C ILE A 136 12.19 -14.98 4.49
N ALA A 137 12.80 -14.02 3.78
CA ALA A 137 13.57 -12.95 4.38
C ALA A 137 12.72 -12.10 5.34
N SER A 138 12.93 -12.29 6.65
CA SER A 138 12.17 -11.62 7.72
C SER A 138 12.31 -10.09 7.68
N LYS A 139 13.44 -9.57 7.17
CA LYS A 139 13.65 -8.13 6.93
C LYS A 139 12.61 -7.52 5.99
N LEU A 140 11.94 -8.30 5.15
CA LEU A 140 10.92 -7.84 4.21
C LEU A 140 9.49 -7.95 4.77
N LEU A 141 9.35 -8.41 6.02
CA LEU A 141 8.06 -8.68 6.65
C LEU A 141 7.71 -7.65 7.73
N PHE A 142 6.43 -7.31 7.79
CA PHE A 142 5.82 -6.49 8.82
C PHE A 142 5.00 -7.39 9.73
N THR A 143 5.22 -7.28 11.03
CA THR A 143 4.48 -8.01 12.06
C THR A 143 3.54 -7.05 12.79
N ALA A 144 2.24 -7.31 12.67
CA ALA A 144 1.21 -6.59 13.42
C ALA A 144 1.18 -7.05 14.89
N GLU A 145 0.61 -6.21 15.77
CA GLU A 145 0.41 -6.54 17.19
C GLU A 145 -0.43 -7.82 17.41
N THR A 146 -1.27 -8.18 16.44
CA THR A 146 -2.07 -9.40 16.44
C THR A 146 -1.29 -10.66 16.08
N GLY A 147 0.01 -10.54 15.78
CA GLY A 147 0.86 -11.61 15.26
C GLY A 147 0.69 -11.88 13.77
N ARG A 148 -0.21 -11.16 13.08
CA ARG A 148 -0.35 -11.26 11.63
C ARG A 148 0.87 -10.70 10.92
N VAL A 149 1.35 -11.44 9.93
CA VAL A 149 2.50 -11.06 9.12
C VAL A 149 2.04 -10.70 7.71
N ARG A 150 2.63 -9.64 7.16
CA ARG A 150 2.47 -9.23 5.75
C ARG A 150 3.81 -8.73 5.21
N GLN A 151 3.90 -8.46 3.93
CA GLN A 151 5.04 -7.74 3.36
C GLN A 151 5.11 -6.31 3.91
N ARG A 152 6.34 -5.84 4.17
CA ARG A 152 6.61 -4.41 4.42
C ARG A 152 6.30 -3.63 3.15
N ARG A 153 5.92 -2.37 3.34
CA ARG A 153 5.69 -1.45 2.23
C ARG A 153 6.87 -0.52 2.06
N ALA A 154 7.04 -0.01 0.85
CA ALA A 154 8.03 0.99 0.52
C ALA A 154 7.47 2.03 -0.45
N CYS A 155 8.18 3.15 -0.56
CA CYS A 155 7.99 4.13 -1.62
C CYS A 155 9.33 4.73 -2.02
N PHE A 156 9.40 5.24 -3.25
CA PHE A 156 10.57 5.99 -3.70
C PHE A 156 10.38 7.49 -3.51
N VAL A 157 11.47 8.17 -3.23
CA VAL A 157 11.55 9.63 -3.12
C VAL A 157 12.67 10.12 -4.02
N GLU A 158 12.36 11.13 -4.79
CA GLU A 158 13.32 11.93 -5.55
C GLU A 158 13.64 13.18 -4.73
N ALA A 159 14.93 13.42 -4.49
CA ALA A 159 15.44 14.66 -3.94
C ALA A 159 16.19 15.41 -5.02
N SER A 160 15.78 16.64 -5.28
CA SER A 160 16.43 17.51 -6.26
C SER A 160 16.95 18.76 -5.59
N HIS A 161 18.19 19.15 -5.90
CA HIS A 161 18.80 20.38 -5.41
C HIS A 161 19.68 20.98 -6.51
N GLU A 162 19.31 22.17 -6.99
CA GLU A 162 19.95 22.81 -8.15
C GLU A 162 19.96 21.89 -9.38
N SER A 163 21.10 21.25 -9.68
CA SER A 163 21.28 20.30 -10.79
C SER A 163 21.56 18.86 -10.32
N SER A 164 21.58 18.59 -9.01
CA SER A 164 21.74 17.23 -8.49
C SER A 164 20.39 16.56 -8.30
N LEU A 165 20.37 15.25 -8.59
CA LEU A 165 19.21 14.39 -8.42
C LEU A 165 19.66 13.15 -7.66
N GLN A 166 18.96 12.84 -6.57
CA GLN A 166 19.22 11.66 -5.75
C GLN A 166 17.91 10.92 -5.50
N TYR A 167 17.99 9.59 -5.44
CA TYR A 167 16.84 8.75 -5.15
C TYR A 167 17.00 8.06 -3.81
N PHE A 168 15.89 7.97 -3.10
CA PHE A 168 15.79 7.28 -1.83
C PHE A 168 14.65 6.26 -1.87
N MET A 169 14.81 5.17 -1.14
CA MET A 169 13.72 4.28 -0.80
C MET A 169 13.39 4.44 0.68
N ILE A 170 12.15 4.78 0.99
CA ILE A 170 11.62 4.74 2.36
C ILE A 170 10.92 3.41 2.54
N VAL A 171 11.37 2.63 3.53
CA VAL A 171 10.80 1.32 3.87
C VAL A 171 10.08 1.42 5.21
N GLU A 172 8.81 1.00 5.25
CA GLU A 172 8.02 0.90 6.47
C GLU A 172 8.76 0.10 7.54
N GLY A 173 8.70 0.45 8.83
CA GLY A 173 9.31 -0.35 9.91
C GLY A 173 8.80 -1.80 9.94
N ASN A 174 9.54 -2.71 10.59
CA ASN A 174 9.15 -4.13 10.71
C ASN A 174 7.94 -4.35 11.67
N THR A 175 7.57 -3.33 12.45
CA THR A 175 6.40 -3.29 13.33
C THR A 175 5.80 -1.90 13.28
N ARG A 176 4.60 -1.72 13.87
CA ARG A 176 3.93 -0.41 13.94
C ARG A 176 4.72 0.67 14.68
N LEU A 177 5.54 0.26 15.65
CA LEU A 177 6.32 1.16 16.51
C LEU A 177 7.74 1.39 15.96
N ALA A 178 8.23 0.51 15.09
CA ALA A 178 9.53 0.66 14.46
C ALA A 178 9.55 1.88 13.52
N GLN A 179 10.65 2.62 13.53
CA GLN A 179 10.87 3.70 12.58
C GLN A 179 11.05 3.15 11.17
N PRO A 180 10.70 3.94 10.13
CA PRO A 180 11.03 3.57 8.77
C PRO A 180 12.55 3.58 8.55
N THR A 181 13.00 2.79 7.58
CA THR A 181 14.38 2.80 7.09
C THR A 181 14.44 3.67 5.84
N VAL A 182 15.47 4.51 5.71
CA VAL A 182 15.74 5.30 4.51
C VAL A 182 17.02 4.78 3.89
N LEU A 183 16.98 4.45 2.60
CA LEU A 183 18.12 3.95 1.84
C LEU A 183 18.37 4.85 0.63
N VAL A 184 19.62 5.19 0.36
CA VAL A 184 20.02 5.80 -0.92
C VAL A 184 20.01 4.71 -1.99
N VAL A 185 19.33 4.95 -3.10
CA VAL A 185 19.21 3.97 -4.19
C VAL A 185 19.69 4.57 -5.52
N PRO A 186 20.31 3.77 -6.40
CA PRO A 186 20.83 4.28 -7.67
C PRO A 186 19.74 4.61 -8.68
N ASN A 187 18.57 3.97 -8.59
CA ASN A 187 17.44 4.13 -9.50
C ASN A 187 16.11 3.78 -8.81
N LEU A 188 15.02 3.89 -9.57
CA LEU A 188 13.63 3.64 -9.12
C LEU A 188 13.17 2.20 -9.38
N THR A 189 14.10 1.24 -9.46
CA THR A 189 13.79 -0.18 -9.67
C THR A 189 13.72 -0.93 -8.33
N GLY A 190 12.82 -1.90 -8.24
CA GLY A 190 12.54 -2.61 -6.99
C GLY A 190 13.64 -3.59 -6.58
N GLU A 191 14.30 -4.25 -7.52
CA GLU A 191 15.21 -5.38 -7.25
C GLU A 191 16.51 -4.96 -6.57
N GLU A 192 17.22 -3.98 -7.15
CA GLU A 192 18.46 -3.45 -6.57
C GLU A 192 18.23 -2.82 -5.20
N ALA A 193 17.10 -2.11 -5.05
CA ALA A 193 16.72 -1.50 -3.78
C ALA A 193 16.43 -2.54 -2.69
N VAL A 194 15.86 -3.70 -3.06
CA VAL A 194 15.62 -4.81 -2.14
C VAL A 194 16.93 -5.48 -1.72
N LEU A 195 17.88 -5.66 -2.63
CA LEU A 195 19.21 -6.16 -2.28
C LEU A 195 19.91 -5.25 -1.25
N LEU A 196 19.91 -3.94 -1.47
CA LEU A 196 20.46 -2.96 -0.53
C LEU A 196 19.80 -3.06 0.86
N LEU A 197 18.48 -3.29 0.92
CA LEU A 197 17.77 -3.49 2.19
C LEU A 197 18.15 -4.80 2.89
N LEU A 198 18.38 -5.88 2.12
CA LEU A 198 18.76 -7.17 2.69
C LEU A 198 20.18 -7.15 3.26
N ASP A 199 21.07 -6.39 2.62
CA ASP A 199 22.48 -6.26 2.99
C ASP A 199 22.75 -5.16 4.03
N ALA A 200 21.77 -4.28 4.29
CA ALA A 200 21.86 -3.31 5.38
C ALA A 200 21.73 -4.00 6.76
N ASP A 201 22.71 -3.79 7.65
CA ASP A 201 22.76 -4.36 9.01
C ASP A 201 21.69 -3.81 9.96
#